data_AF-A0A1Z3HSZ9-F1
#
_entry.id   AF-A0A1Z3HSZ9-F1
#
_cell.length_a   1.000
_cell.length_b   1.000
_cell.length_c   1.000
_cell.angle_alpha   90.00
_cell.angle_beta   90.00
_cell.angle_gamma   90.00
#
_symmetry.space_group_name_H-M   'P 1'
#
loop_
_entity.id
_entity.type
_entity.pdbx_description
1 polymer ?
#
loop_
_entity_poly.entity_id
_entity_poly.type
_entity_poly.pdbx_seq_one_letter_code
_entity_poly.pdbx_strand_id
1 'polypeptide(L)'
;MRTTTLDDLGSLLQSLDDRGLSMGSGAAAAYHDVSWAGGGLRLYALSWALAGTTGDPEWTLLVILGPQPGQSRPLGAGLQISDDQTLLVERYFADDEGDDYLYAQVIGSWQETFQVSLRFPDGTILTLPPLGFQPDFC
;
A
#
# COMPACT_ATOMS: atom_id res chain seq x y z
N MET A 1 5.60 -3.39 -24.28
CA MET A 1 6.09 -2.80 -23.02
C MET A 1 5.08 -1.75 -22.60
N ARG A 2 4.25 -2.02 -21.59
CA ARG A 2 3.39 -1.00 -20.99
C ARG A 2 4.21 -0.33 -19.88
N THR A 3 4.48 0.96 -20.06
CA THR A 3 5.20 1.77 -19.07
C THR A 3 4.22 2.22 -18.00
N THR A 4 4.44 1.82 -16.76
CA THR A 4 3.71 2.34 -15.60
C THR A 4 4.07 3.82 -15.40
N THR A 5 3.09 4.70 -15.55
CA THR A 5 3.24 6.16 -15.48
C THR A 5 2.53 6.73 -14.25
N LEU A 6 2.78 8.01 -13.93
CA LEU A 6 2.06 8.69 -12.87
C LEU A 6 0.53 8.73 -13.13
N ASP A 7 0.15 8.76 -14.40
CA ASP A 7 -1.24 8.69 -14.85
C ASP A 7 -1.93 7.37 -14.47
N ASP A 8 -1.17 6.26 -14.43
CA ASP A 8 -1.68 4.95 -14.04
C ASP A 8 -2.03 4.91 -12.54
N LEU A 9 -1.17 5.49 -11.70
CA LEU A 9 -1.45 5.67 -10.28
C LEU A 9 -2.65 6.61 -10.04
N GLY A 10 -2.72 7.72 -10.78
CA GLY A 10 -3.87 8.64 -10.69
C GLY A 10 -5.18 7.95 -11.07
N SER A 11 -5.16 7.13 -12.11
CA SER A 11 -6.30 6.32 -12.55
C SER A 11 -6.65 5.23 -11.54
N LEU A 12 -5.66 4.60 -10.92
CA LEU A 12 -5.87 3.65 -9.83
C LEU A 12 -6.52 4.34 -8.63
N LEU A 13 -6.02 5.48 -8.18
CA LEU A 13 -6.58 6.24 -7.07
C LEU A 13 -8.02 6.68 -7.37
N GLN A 14 -8.30 7.15 -8.59
CA GLN A 14 -9.65 7.49 -9.02
C GLN A 14 -10.57 6.26 -9.05
N SER A 15 -10.09 5.12 -9.57
CA SER A 15 -10.86 3.87 -9.55
C SER A 15 -11.12 3.35 -8.13
N LEU A 16 -10.24 3.66 -7.16
CA LEU A 16 -10.42 3.30 -5.76
C LEU A 16 -11.47 4.22 -5.11
N ASP A 17 -11.45 5.53 -5.41
CA ASP A 17 -12.48 6.47 -4.98
C ASP A 17 -13.87 6.08 -5.51
N ASP A 18 -13.99 5.77 -6.81
CA ASP A 18 -15.22 5.25 -7.44
C ASP A 18 -15.71 3.94 -6.79
N ARG A 19 -14.81 3.16 -6.19
CA ARG A 19 -15.12 1.92 -5.44
C ARG A 19 -15.51 2.17 -3.98
N GLY A 20 -15.70 3.43 -3.58
CA GLY A 20 -16.15 3.84 -2.25
C GLY A 20 -15.01 4.12 -1.27
N LEU A 21 -13.76 4.17 -1.73
CA LEU A 21 -12.57 4.43 -0.93
C LEU A 21 -12.32 5.94 -0.88
N SER A 22 -13.25 6.69 -0.26
CA SER A 22 -13.17 8.14 -0.16
C SER A 22 -12.09 8.56 0.84
N MET A 23 -11.00 9.12 0.33
CA MET A 23 -9.94 9.73 1.14
C MET A 23 -10.51 10.99 1.81
N GLY A 24 -10.44 11.05 3.14
CA GLY A 24 -10.83 12.26 3.88
C GLY A 24 -9.93 13.45 3.51
N SER A 25 -10.43 14.67 3.71
CA SER A 25 -9.57 15.86 3.64
C SER A 25 -8.44 15.73 4.67
N GLY A 26 -7.19 15.86 4.23
CA GLY A 26 -5.99 15.68 5.07
C GLY A 26 -5.33 14.30 4.94
N ALA A 27 -5.43 13.63 3.79
CA ALA A 27 -4.69 12.39 3.58
C ALA A 27 -3.17 12.65 3.49
N ALA A 28 -2.39 11.99 4.33
CA ALA A 28 -0.94 11.95 4.22
C ALA A 28 -0.53 10.85 3.23
N ALA A 29 0.44 11.13 2.36
CA ALA A 29 0.95 10.16 1.41
C ALA A 29 2.49 10.17 1.37
N ALA A 30 3.07 8.98 1.32
CA ALA A 30 4.49 8.77 1.13
C ALA A 30 4.72 7.67 0.09
N TYR A 31 5.89 7.69 -0.54
CA TYR A 31 6.32 6.57 -1.38
C TYR A 31 7.76 6.17 -1.03
N HIS A 32 8.07 4.91 -1.29
CA HIS A 32 9.40 4.36 -1.13
C HIS A 32 9.74 3.44 -2.32
N ASP A 33 10.90 3.69 -2.92
CA ASP A 33 11.45 2.87 -3.99
C ASP A 33 12.38 1.83 -3.41
N VAL A 34 12.19 0.57 -3.82
CA VAL A 34 12.98 -0.56 -3.37
C VAL A 34 13.44 -1.37 -4.57
N SER A 35 14.74 -1.61 -4.67
CA SER A 35 15.33 -2.33 -5.81
C SER A 35 16.02 -3.61 -5.35
N TRP A 36 15.96 -4.65 -6.17
CA TRP A 36 16.73 -5.90 -6.01
C TRP A 36 17.41 -6.26 -7.34
N ALA A 37 18.21 -7.33 -7.35
CA ALA A 37 18.99 -7.74 -8.53
C ALA A 37 18.13 -8.02 -9.79
N GLY A 38 16.83 -8.31 -9.63
CA GLY A 38 15.92 -8.66 -10.71
C GLY A 38 14.89 -7.59 -11.07
N GLY A 39 14.92 -6.41 -10.44
CA GLY A 39 13.96 -5.34 -10.74
C GLY A 39 13.80 -4.30 -9.64
N GLY A 40 12.74 -3.51 -9.75
CA GLY A 40 12.41 -2.44 -8.80
C GLY A 40 10.91 -2.36 -8.52
N LEU A 41 10.60 -2.17 -7.25
CA LEU A 41 9.26 -1.99 -6.70
C LEU A 41 9.12 -0.58 -6.15
N ARG A 42 7.91 -0.05 -6.25
CA ARG A 42 7.51 1.19 -5.58
C ARG A 42 6.34 0.89 -4.67
N LEU A 43 6.50 1.26 -3.41
CA LEU A 43 5.44 1.23 -2.41
C LEU A 43 4.89 2.64 -2.21
N TYR A 44 3.58 2.78 -2.25
CA TYR A 44 2.87 3.96 -1.78
C TYR A 44 2.13 3.62 -0.49
N ALA A 45 2.21 4.51 0.48
CA ALA A 45 1.44 4.44 1.72
C ALA A 45 0.63 5.72 1.84
N LEU A 46 -0.68 5.58 1.99
CA LEU A 46 -1.61 6.67 2.20
C LEU A 46 -2.33 6.44 3.52
N SER A 47 -2.52 7.50 4.30
CA SER A 47 -3.25 7.43 5.56
C SER A 47 -4.16 8.64 5.74
N TRP A 48 -5.34 8.41 6.34
CA TRP A 48 -6.28 9.47 6.69
C TRP A 48 -7.16 9.05 7.88
N ALA A 49 -7.66 10.05 8.61
CA ALA A 49 -8.63 9.83 9.67
C ALA A 49 -10.00 9.45 9.09
N LEU A 50 -10.71 8.53 9.76
CA LEU A 50 -12.10 8.24 9.45
C LEU A 50 -13.01 9.24 10.19
N ALA A 51 -13.76 10.04 9.43
CA ALA A 51 -14.70 11.00 10.00
C ALA A 51 -15.98 10.31 10.48
N GLY A 52 -16.56 10.81 11.57
CA GLY A 52 -17.89 10.38 12.03
C GLY A 52 -17.91 9.15 12.94
N THR A 53 -16.77 8.70 13.45
CA THR A 53 -16.73 7.65 14.48
C THR A 53 -17.16 8.25 15.82
N THR A 54 -18.39 7.95 16.26
CA THR A 54 -18.84 8.26 17.63
C THR A 54 -18.19 7.30 18.61
N GLY A 55 -16.96 7.59 19.04
CA GLY A 55 -16.18 6.74 19.94
C GLY A 55 -14.68 7.01 19.84
N ASP A 56 -13.90 5.94 19.85
CA ASP A 56 -12.45 6.01 19.63
C ASP A 56 -12.13 6.44 18.19
N PRO A 57 -11.13 7.32 18.00
CA PRO A 57 -10.80 7.80 16.68
C PRO A 57 -10.08 6.72 15.88
N GLU A 58 -10.51 6.53 14.64
CA GLU A 58 -9.98 5.53 13.71
C GLU A 58 -9.29 6.18 12.52
N TRP A 59 -8.44 5.42 11.85
CA TRP A 59 -7.74 5.83 10.65
C TRP A 59 -7.64 4.67 9.67
N THR A 60 -7.45 5.02 8.41
CA THR A 60 -7.20 4.07 7.33
C THR A 60 -5.75 4.12 6.91
N LEU A 61 -5.14 2.95 6.69
CA LEU A 61 -3.91 2.79 5.93
C LEU A 61 -4.24 2.11 4.60
N LEU A 62 -3.92 2.76 3.49
CA LEU A 62 -3.92 2.19 2.15
C LEU A 62 -2.48 2.02 1.68
N VAL A 63 -2.11 0.80 1.33
CA VAL A 63 -0.79 0.48 0.80
C VAL A 63 -0.94 -0.02 -0.63
N ILE A 64 -0.15 0.53 -1.54
CA ILE A 64 -0.15 0.16 -2.96
C ILE A 64 1.28 -0.21 -3.35
N LEU A 65 1.47 -1.42 -3.87
CA LEU A 65 2.74 -1.92 -4.37
C LEU A 65 2.66 -2.08 -5.88
N GLY A 66 3.60 -1.50 -6.61
CA GLY A 66 3.69 -1.61 -8.08
C GLY A 66 5.14 -1.71 -8.56
N PRO A 67 5.37 -1.95 -9.85
CA PRO A 67 6.69 -1.82 -10.43
C PRO A 67 7.17 -0.35 -10.36
N GLN A 68 8.48 -0.16 -10.29
CA GLN A 68 9.05 1.16 -10.53
C GLN A 68 8.75 1.64 -11.96
N PRO A 69 8.69 2.96 -12.21
CA PRO A 69 8.44 3.50 -13.54
C PRO A 69 9.39 2.92 -14.59
N GLY A 70 8.82 2.40 -15.67
CA GLY A 70 9.58 1.76 -16.75
C GLY A 70 10.04 0.32 -16.48
N GLN A 71 9.72 -0.25 -15.30
CA GLN A 71 9.96 -1.66 -15.01
C GLN A 71 8.73 -2.52 -15.26
N SER A 72 8.95 -3.80 -15.49
CA SER A 72 7.88 -4.79 -15.65
C SER A 72 7.34 -5.24 -14.30
N ARG A 73 6.10 -5.73 -14.30
CA ARG A 73 5.45 -6.36 -13.15
C ARG A 73 6.30 -7.48 -12.56
N PRO A 74 6.65 -7.44 -11.27
CA PRO A 74 7.54 -8.43 -10.67
C PRO A 74 6.76 -9.62 -10.13
N LEU A 75 6.53 -10.60 -11.01
CA LEU A 75 5.86 -11.85 -10.67
C LEU A 75 6.49 -12.52 -9.45
N GLY A 76 5.65 -13.02 -8.54
CA GLY A 76 6.07 -13.62 -7.28
C GLY A 76 6.46 -12.62 -6.18
N ALA A 77 6.56 -11.31 -6.47
CA ALA A 77 6.64 -10.32 -5.43
C ALA A 77 5.29 -10.13 -4.73
N GLY A 78 5.31 -9.69 -3.48
CA GLY A 78 4.11 -9.60 -2.65
C GLY A 78 4.14 -8.51 -1.60
N LEU A 79 2.95 -8.23 -1.10
CA LEU A 79 2.65 -7.27 -0.06
C LEU A 79 1.99 -8.00 1.12
N GLN A 80 2.52 -7.77 2.31
CA GLN A 80 1.97 -8.26 3.56
C GLN A 80 1.73 -7.09 4.52
N ILE A 81 0.58 -7.11 5.19
CA ILE A 81 0.25 -6.19 6.29
C ILE A 81 -0.14 -7.03 7.50
N SER A 82 0.48 -6.77 8.64
CA SER A 82 0.14 -7.37 9.92
C SER A 82 -0.05 -6.32 11.01
N ASP A 83 -0.81 -6.66 12.04
CA ASP A 83 -0.72 -6.00 13.34
C ASP A 83 0.32 -6.71 14.24
N ASP A 84 0.37 -6.37 15.53
CA ASP A 84 1.31 -6.97 16.51
C ASP A 84 1.13 -8.50 16.65
N GLN A 85 -0.06 -9.03 16.35
CA GLN A 85 -0.42 -10.41 16.65
C GLN A 85 -0.70 -11.26 15.40
N THR A 86 -1.13 -10.64 14.29
CA THR A 86 -1.77 -11.36 13.19
C THR A 86 -1.46 -10.75 11.83
N LEU A 87 -1.24 -11.62 10.85
CA LEU A 87 -1.22 -11.24 9.43
C LEU A 87 -2.64 -10.89 8.97
N LEU A 88 -2.86 -9.62 8.63
CA LEU A 88 -4.15 -9.09 8.23
C LEU A 88 -4.39 -9.26 6.72
N VAL A 89 -3.37 -8.99 5.91
CA VAL A 89 -3.46 -9.04 4.45
C VAL A 89 -2.19 -9.64 3.86
N GLU A 90 -2.37 -10.48 2.86
CA GLU A 90 -1.29 -11.02 2.04
C GLU A 90 -1.73 -11.06 0.57
N ARG A 91 -0.91 -10.46 -0.31
CA ARG A 91 -1.17 -10.37 -1.75
C ARG A 91 0.12 -10.62 -2.54
N TYR A 92 -0.01 -11.18 -3.73
CA TYR A 92 1.10 -11.51 -4.62
C TYR A 92 0.78 -11.16 -6.08
N PHE A 93 1.79 -10.75 -6.84
CA PHE A 93 1.70 -10.67 -8.28
C PHE A 93 1.69 -12.07 -8.88
N ALA A 94 0.49 -12.56 -9.22
CA ALA A 94 0.28 -13.86 -9.86
C ALA A 94 0.57 -13.82 -11.38
N ASP A 95 0.86 -14.98 -11.97
CA ASP A 95 1.25 -15.15 -13.39
C ASP A 95 0.14 -14.80 -14.39
N ASP A 96 -1.13 -14.89 -13.98
CA ASP A 96 -2.31 -14.52 -14.79
C ASP A 96 -2.48 -13.01 -14.99
N GLU A 97 -3.35 -12.61 -15.94
CA GLU A 97 -3.78 -11.22 -16.27
C GLU A 97 -4.37 -10.46 -15.06
N GLY A 98 -3.54 -10.20 -14.06
CA GLY A 98 -3.87 -9.43 -12.87
C GLY A 98 -3.37 -8.00 -12.96
N ASP A 99 -3.87 -7.16 -12.07
CA ASP A 99 -3.50 -5.75 -11.97
C ASP A 99 -1.97 -5.56 -11.87
N ASP A 100 -1.47 -4.51 -12.52
CA ASP A 100 -0.08 -4.05 -12.43
C ASP A 100 0.31 -3.59 -11.01
N TYR A 101 -0.69 -3.46 -10.12
CA TYR A 101 -0.54 -3.07 -8.74
C TYR A 101 -1.22 -4.06 -7.79
N LEU A 102 -0.59 -4.30 -6.65
CA LEU A 102 -1.25 -4.86 -5.48
C LEU A 102 -1.67 -3.70 -4.58
N TYR A 103 -2.84 -3.78 -3.99
CA TYR A 103 -3.25 -2.85 -2.95
C TYR A 103 -3.91 -3.57 -1.79
N ALA A 104 -3.77 -2.99 -0.61
CA ALA A 104 -4.35 -3.47 0.63
C ALA A 104 -4.76 -2.28 1.49
N GLN A 105 -5.94 -2.38 2.10
CA GLN A 105 -6.47 -1.38 3.01
C GLN A 105 -6.73 -2.03 4.35
N VAL A 106 -6.31 -1.37 5.42
CA VAL A 106 -6.63 -1.73 6.81
C VAL A 106 -7.15 -0.50 7.55
N ILE A 107 -8.00 -0.75 8.54
CA ILE A 107 -8.54 0.28 9.44
C ILE A 107 -8.06 -0.07 10.85
N GLY A 108 -7.58 0.93 11.58
CA GLY A 108 -7.12 0.76 12.95
C GLY A 108 -7.50 1.95 13.82
N SER A 109 -7.32 1.78 15.14
CA SER A 109 -7.39 2.90 16.08
C SER A 109 -6.18 3.81 15.93
N TRP A 110 -6.27 5.08 16.35
CA TRP A 110 -5.14 6.02 16.26
C TRP A 110 -3.88 5.59 17.03
N GLN A 111 -4.00 4.68 18.01
CA GLN A 111 -2.85 4.14 18.74
C GLN A 111 -2.26 2.88 18.11
N GLU A 112 -2.97 2.28 17.15
CA GLU A 112 -2.54 1.07 16.48
C GLU A 112 -1.47 1.37 15.43
N THR A 113 -0.52 0.44 15.29
CA THR A 113 0.48 0.49 14.22
C THR A 113 0.41 -0.77 13.39
N PHE A 114 0.67 -0.62 12.10
CA PHE A 114 0.68 -1.73 11.14
C PHE A 114 2.10 -1.98 10.64
N GLN A 115 2.46 -3.25 10.59
CA GLN A 115 3.72 -3.69 10.03
C GLN A 115 3.52 -4.04 8.56
N VAL A 116 4.21 -3.32 7.68
CA VAL A 116 4.20 -3.59 6.24
C VAL A 116 5.48 -4.34 5.86
N SER A 117 5.33 -5.43 5.12
CA SER A 117 6.43 -6.21 4.58
C SER A 117 6.26 -6.44 3.08
N LEU A 118 7.38 -6.37 2.36
CA LEU A 118 7.48 -6.68 0.94
C LEU A 118 8.19 -8.00 0.77
N ARG A 119 7.60 -8.92 0.02
CA ARG A 119 8.27 -10.15 -0.41
C ARG A 119 8.80 -9.96 -1.83
N PHE A 120 10.06 -10.25 -2.05
CA PHE A 120 10.66 -10.26 -3.38
C PHE A 120 10.52 -11.65 -4.05
N PRO A 121 10.66 -11.73 -5.38
CA PRO A 121 10.54 -13.01 -6.10
C PRO A 121 11.56 -14.07 -5.68
N ASP A 122 12.72 -13.65 -5.17
CA ASP A 122 13.75 -14.56 -4.63
C ASP A 122 13.42 -15.11 -3.23
N GLY A 123 12.28 -14.71 -2.65
CA GLY A 123 11.85 -15.09 -1.31
C GLY A 123 12.38 -14.20 -0.19
N THR A 124 13.24 -13.22 -0.51
CA THR A 124 13.69 -12.23 0.47
C THR A 124 12.51 -11.39 0.94
N ILE A 125 12.49 -11.04 2.23
CA ILE A 125 11.46 -10.18 2.81
C ILE A 125 12.12 -8.89 3.31
N LEU A 126 11.57 -7.76 2.92
CA LEU A 126 11.88 -6.45 3.47
C LEU A 126 10.72 -5.99 4.35
N THR A 127 11.00 -5.84 5.65
CA THR A 127 10.05 -5.32 6.62
C THR A 127 10.36 -3.84 6.88
N LEU A 128 9.37 -2.97 6.70
CA LEU A 128 9.51 -1.52 6.91
C LEU A 128 9.40 -1.17 8.41
N PRO A 129 9.73 0.07 8.82
CA PRO A 129 9.33 0.54 10.15
C PRO A 129 7.79 0.47 10.33
N PRO A 130 7.28 0.19 11.54
CA PRO A 130 5.84 0.21 11.80
C PRO A 130 5.22 1.54 11.41
N LEU A 131 4.07 1.48 10.73
CA LEU A 131 3.31 2.65 10.30
C LEU A 131 2.19 2.93 11.30
N GLY A 132 2.23 4.10 11.93
CA GLY A 132 1.18 4.60 12.80
C GLY A 132 0.51 5.85 12.22
N PHE A 133 -0.67 6.19 12.73
CA PHE A 133 -1.33 7.42 12.36
C PHE A 133 -0.66 8.63 13.01
N GLN A 134 -0.40 9.68 12.23
CA GLN A 134 0.10 10.95 12.75
C GLN A 134 -0.85 12.09 12.36
N PRO A 135 -1.78 12.49 13.25
CA PRO A 135 -2.78 13.51 12.94
C PRO A 135 -2.19 14.91 12.69
N ASP A 136 -1.00 15.21 13.22
CA ASP A 136 -0.32 16.51 13.02
C ASP A 136 0.27 16.72 11.60
N PHE A 137 0.35 15.67 10.79
CA PHE A 137 0.85 15.74 9.40
C PHE A 137 -0.27 15.61 8.35
N CYS A 138 -1.53 15.67 8.79
CA CYS A 138 -2.74 15.53 7.98
C CYS A 138 -3.46 16.88 7.81
#